data_AF-A0A5B7G3P6-F1
#
_entry.id   AF-A0A5B7G3P6-F1
#
_cell.length_a   1.000
_cell.length_b   1.000
_cell.length_c   1.000
_cell.angle_alpha   90.00
_cell.angle_beta   90.00
_cell.angle_gamma   90.00
#
_symmetry.space_group_name_H-M   'P 1'
#
loop_
_entity.id
_entity.type
_entity.pdbx_description
1 polymer ?
#
loop_
_entity_poly.entity_id
_entity_poly.type
_entity_poly.pdbx_seq_one_letter_code
_entity_poly.pdbx_strand_id
1 'polypeptide(L)'
;MTQRVVQAKSALTRLFRFRDLATGLKLQLIKALVLPILYYPPVPLHALSKTTISRLQKVQNSTLRFTFGTKWDDFISSASLPALNVHLHEMATKLWQRMEDEGWDQYRVLKALHEETPHQQYAWFPRSLLRLEDGQPEPRYR
;
A
#
# COMPACT_ATOMS: atom_id res chain seq x y z
N MET A 1 -3.83 8.59 -10.88
CA MET A 1 -3.35 7.44 -10.05
C MET A 1 -2.82 6.23 -10.83
N THR A 2 -3.05 6.14 -12.13
CA THR A 2 -2.40 5.16 -13.04
C THR A 2 -0.87 5.26 -13.04
N GLN A 3 -0.32 6.46 -12.85
CA GLN A 3 1.13 6.71 -12.89
C GLN A 3 1.92 5.87 -11.87
N ARG A 4 1.41 5.69 -10.65
CA ARG A 4 2.12 4.91 -9.61
C ARG A 4 2.17 3.42 -9.94
N VAL A 5 1.08 2.88 -10.49
CA VAL A 5 1.06 1.49 -11.00
C VAL A 5 2.07 1.34 -12.15
N VAL A 6 2.13 2.33 -13.06
CA VAL A 6 3.10 2.33 -14.16
C VAL A 6 4.54 2.42 -13.64
N GLN A 7 4.82 3.28 -12.67
CA GLN A 7 6.13 3.41 -12.03
C GLN A 7 6.55 2.12 -11.34
N ALA A 8 5.67 1.51 -10.54
CA ALA A 8 5.97 0.27 -9.83
C ALA A 8 6.21 -0.88 -10.81
N LYS A 9 5.40 -0.98 -11.89
CA LYS A 9 5.64 -1.94 -12.98
C LYS A 9 6.97 -1.68 -13.68
N SER A 10 7.28 -0.44 -14.04
CA SER A 10 8.54 -0.08 -14.69
C SER A 10 9.75 -0.40 -13.80
N ALA A 11 9.67 -0.14 -12.50
CA ALA A 11 10.70 -0.50 -11.54
C ALA A 11 10.90 -2.03 -11.51
N LEU A 12 9.81 -2.79 -11.44
CA LEU A 12 9.85 -4.24 -11.49
C LEU A 12 10.43 -4.76 -12.82
N THR A 13 10.04 -4.21 -13.97
CA THR A 13 10.59 -4.57 -15.29
C THR A 13 12.11 -4.37 -15.33
N ARG A 14 12.62 -3.29 -14.74
CA ARG A 14 14.08 -3.06 -14.64
C ARG A 14 14.78 -4.10 -13.77
N LEU A 15 14.08 -4.68 -12.79
CA LEU A 15 14.63 -5.73 -11.93
C LEU A 15 14.71 -7.10 -12.60
N PHE A 16 13.94 -7.36 -13.66
CA PHE A 16 13.98 -8.65 -14.37
C PHE A 16 15.34 -8.98 -14.99
N ARG A 17 16.18 -7.98 -15.28
CA ARG A 17 17.58 -8.21 -15.69
C ARG A 17 18.44 -8.89 -14.60
N PHE A 18 17.97 -8.85 -13.36
CA PHE A 18 18.59 -9.45 -12.19
C PHE A 18 17.87 -10.73 -11.73
N ARG A 19 17.12 -11.39 -12.63
CA ARG A 19 16.36 -12.61 -12.30
C ARG A 19 17.22 -13.77 -11.78
N ASP A 20 18.49 -13.81 -12.16
CA ASP A 20 19.41 -14.89 -11.79
C ASP A 20 20.18 -14.61 -10.48
N LEU A 21 19.94 -13.45 -9.83
CA LEU A 21 20.52 -13.14 -8.52
C LEU A 21 19.94 -14.03 -7.39
N ALA A 22 20.71 -14.18 -6.32
CA ALA A 22 20.26 -14.81 -5.09
C ALA A 22 19.04 -14.07 -4.49
N THR A 23 18.12 -14.83 -3.90
CA THR A 23 16.86 -14.33 -3.33
C THR A 23 17.06 -13.20 -2.31
N GLY A 24 18.12 -13.27 -1.50
CA GLY A 24 18.45 -12.21 -0.53
C GLY A 24 18.71 -10.85 -1.18
N LEU A 25 19.45 -10.82 -2.30
CA LEU A 25 19.73 -9.59 -3.05
C LEU A 25 18.48 -9.08 -3.77
N LYS A 26 17.65 -9.99 -4.33
CA LYS A 26 16.36 -9.62 -4.92
C LYS A 26 15.46 -8.92 -3.89
N LEU A 27 15.38 -9.46 -2.67
CA LEU A 27 14.64 -8.85 -1.58
C LEU A 27 15.13 -7.44 -1.25
N GLN A 28 16.44 -7.23 -1.19
CA GLN A 28 17.02 -5.90 -0.96
C GLN A 28 16.66 -4.90 -2.07
N LEU A 29 16.79 -5.31 -3.33
CA LEU A 29 16.45 -4.47 -4.49
C LEU A 29 14.96 -4.09 -4.49
N ILE A 30 14.09 -5.04 -4.17
CA ILE A 30 12.64 -4.80 -4.09
C ILE A 30 12.30 -3.85 -2.95
N LYS A 31 12.88 -4.07 -1.77
CA LYS A 31 12.73 -3.19 -0.61
C LYS A 31 13.15 -1.75 -0.92
N ALA A 32 14.21 -1.57 -1.72
CA ALA A 32 14.70 -0.26 -2.09
C ALA A 32 13.91 0.42 -3.21
N LEU A 33 13.47 -0.32 -4.24
CA LEU A 33 12.98 0.26 -5.49
C LEU A 33 11.46 0.12 -5.72
N VAL A 34 10.84 -0.91 -5.17
CA VAL A 34 9.42 -1.22 -5.43
C VAL A 34 8.56 -0.87 -4.22
N LEU A 35 8.98 -1.29 -3.02
CA LEU A 35 8.18 -1.07 -1.80
C LEU A 35 7.88 0.40 -1.49
N PRO A 36 8.80 1.38 -1.69
CA PRO A 36 8.47 2.79 -1.49
C PRO A 36 7.35 3.27 -2.42
N ILE A 37 7.29 2.73 -3.64
CA ILE A 37 6.25 3.03 -4.62
C ILE A 37 4.92 2.35 -4.25
N LEU A 38 4.94 1.24 -3.51
CA LEU A 38 3.72 0.56 -3.08
C LEU A 38 3.15 1.11 -1.77
N TYR A 39 4.01 1.52 -0.83
CA TYR A 39 3.59 1.80 0.55
C TYR A 39 3.65 3.27 0.97
N TYR A 40 4.43 4.13 0.30
CA TYR A 40 4.60 5.53 0.72
C TYR A 40 3.92 6.53 -0.25
N PRO A 41 3.07 7.46 0.22
CA PRO A 41 2.73 7.75 1.61
C PRO A 41 1.48 6.95 2.09
N PRO A 42 1.46 6.40 3.31
CA PRO A 42 0.41 5.48 3.73
C PRO A 42 -0.98 6.13 3.87
N VAL A 43 -1.05 7.40 4.32
CA VAL A 43 -2.32 8.14 4.52
C VAL A 43 -3.12 8.30 3.21
N PRO A 44 -2.57 8.83 2.11
CA PRO A 44 -3.33 8.88 0.86
C PRO A 44 -3.53 7.49 0.22
N LEU A 45 -2.67 6.50 0.53
CA LEU A 45 -2.70 5.19 -0.13
C LEU A 45 -3.74 4.21 0.45
N HIS A 46 -4.01 4.19 1.76
CA HIS A 46 -5.06 3.33 2.30
C HIS A 46 -6.47 3.84 1.93
N ALA A 47 -6.62 5.15 1.71
CA ALA A 47 -7.89 5.76 1.32
C ALA A 47 -8.28 5.50 -0.15
N LEU A 48 -7.39 4.88 -0.94
CA LEU A 48 -7.60 4.61 -2.36
C LEU A 48 -8.88 3.82 -2.67
N SER A 49 -9.35 3.98 -3.91
CA SER A 49 -10.43 3.17 -4.43
C SER A 49 -10.05 1.68 -4.48
N LYS A 50 -11.06 0.84 -4.27
CA LYS A 50 -10.98 -0.63 -4.36
C LYS A 50 -10.27 -1.11 -5.64
N THR A 51 -10.55 -0.46 -6.77
CA THR A 51 -9.96 -0.80 -8.09
C THR A 51 -8.48 -0.44 -8.18
N THR A 52 -8.07 0.69 -7.62
CA THR A 52 -6.67 1.13 -7.60
C THR A 52 -5.84 0.22 -6.70
N ILE A 53 -6.36 -0.12 -5.52
CA ILE A 53 -5.73 -1.07 -4.61
C ILE A 53 -5.53 -2.44 -5.28
N SER A 54 -6.54 -3.00 -5.96
CA SER A 54 -6.38 -4.28 -6.67
C SER A 54 -5.29 -4.20 -7.77
N ARG A 55 -5.15 -3.06 -8.45
CA ARG A 55 -4.06 -2.88 -9.44
C ARG A 55 -2.68 -2.87 -8.78
N LEU A 56 -2.53 -2.25 -7.61
CA LEU A 56 -1.28 -2.25 -6.86
C LEU A 56 -0.98 -3.63 -6.23
N GLN A 57 -2.00 -4.34 -5.75
CA GLN A 57 -1.88 -5.73 -5.27
C GLN A 57 -1.31 -6.64 -6.36
N LYS A 58 -1.78 -6.49 -7.61
CA LYS A 58 -1.22 -7.25 -8.74
C LYS A 58 0.27 -6.99 -8.92
N VAL A 59 0.74 -5.76 -8.70
CA VAL A 59 2.18 -5.44 -8.74
C VAL A 59 2.92 -6.06 -7.56
N GLN A 60 2.37 -6.03 -6.35
CA GLN A 60 2.94 -6.74 -5.19
C GLN A 60 3.06 -8.25 -5.48
N ASN A 61 2.01 -8.87 -6.02
CA ASN A 61 2.01 -10.29 -6.39
C ASN A 61 3.07 -10.60 -7.46
N SER A 62 3.20 -9.76 -8.50
CA SER A 62 4.25 -9.90 -9.50
C SER A 62 5.66 -9.76 -8.91
N THR A 63 5.81 -8.88 -7.92
CA THR A 63 7.08 -8.65 -7.22
C THR A 63 7.46 -9.87 -6.38
N LEU A 64 6.50 -10.47 -5.68
CA LEU A 64 6.70 -11.72 -4.95
C LEU A 64 7.16 -12.84 -5.88
N ARG A 65 6.51 -13.01 -7.03
CA ARG A 65 6.90 -14.01 -8.04
C ARG A 65 8.32 -13.80 -8.55
N PHE A 66 8.69 -12.56 -8.86
CA PHE A 66 10.07 -12.23 -9.26
C PHE A 66 11.08 -12.58 -8.17
N THR A 67 10.74 -12.34 -6.90
CA THR A 67 11.62 -12.62 -5.75
C THR A 67 11.88 -14.11 -5.60
N PHE A 68 10.80 -14.90 -5.56
CA PHE A 68 10.84 -16.32 -5.23
C PHE A 68 10.99 -17.22 -6.47
N GLY A 69 11.00 -16.65 -7.68
CA GLY A 69 11.12 -17.40 -8.92
C GLY A 69 9.91 -18.28 -9.23
N THR A 70 8.76 -17.99 -8.64
CA THR A 70 7.57 -18.82 -8.72
C THR A 70 6.73 -18.54 -9.95
N LYS A 71 6.22 -19.62 -10.55
CA LYS A 71 5.31 -19.59 -11.70
C LYS A 71 3.89 -19.27 -11.25
N TRP A 72 3.02 -19.02 -12.22
CA TRP A 72 1.61 -18.71 -11.94
C TRP A 72 0.88 -19.87 -11.27
N ASP A 73 1.29 -21.10 -11.58
CA ASP A 73 0.73 -22.35 -11.04
C ASP A 73 1.34 -22.78 -9.70
N ASP A 74 2.43 -22.13 -9.27
CA ASP A 74 3.03 -22.41 -7.98
C ASP A 74 2.14 -21.79 -6.90
N PHE A 75 1.40 -22.65 -6.19
CA PHE A 75 0.52 -22.25 -5.10
C PHE A 75 1.35 -21.82 -3.89
N ILE A 76 1.96 -20.63 -3.94
CA ILE A 76 2.55 -20.03 -2.75
C ILE A 76 1.38 -19.64 -1.85
N SER A 77 1.33 -20.19 -0.64
CA SER A 77 0.35 -19.74 0.34
C SER A 77 0.53 -18.23 0.54
N SER A 78 -0.57 -17.50 0.64
CA SER A 78 -0.63 -16.06 0.88
C SER A 78 0.01 -15.61 2.20
N ALA A 79 0.78 -16.48 2.86
CA ALA A 79 1.36 -16.29 4.18
C ALA A 79 2.64 -15.44 4.21
N SER A 80 3.28 -15.15 3.06
CA SER A 80 4.58 -14.45 3.07
C SER A 80 4.48 -12.92 3.16
N LEU A 81 3.39 -12.30 2.70
CA LEU A 81 3.13 -10.87 2.90
C LEU A 81 1.63 -10.62 3.08
N PRO A 82 1.23 -9.71 3.99
CA PRO A 82 -0.16 -9.29 4.12
C PRO A 82 -0.66 -8.64 2.82
N ALA A 83 -1.99 -8.68 2.63
CA ALA A 83 -2.63 -7.95 1.54
C ALA A 83 -2.31 -6.45 1.65
N LEU A 84 -2.04 -5.82 0.50
CA LEU A 84 -1.59 -4.44 0.41
C LEU A 84 -2.48 -3.48 1.20
N ASN A 85 -3.79 -3.67 1.09
CA ASN A 85 -4.77 -2.79 1.73
C ASN A 85 -4.79 -2.92 3.24
N VAL A 86 -4.57 -4.13 3.77
CA VAL A 86 -4.49 -4.37 5.20
C VAL A 86 -3.24 -3.70 5.74
N HIS A 87 -2.09 -3.92 5.08
CA HIS A 87 -0.84 -3.32 5.51
C HIS A 87 -0.84 -1.79 5.43
N LEU A 88 -1.38 -1.22 4.35
CA LEU A 88 -1.53 0.23 4.21
C LEU A 88 -2.44 0.82 5.29
N HIS A 89 -3.53 0.12 5.63
CA HIS A 89 -4.41 0.54 6.72
C HIS A 89 -3.67 0.53 8.05
N GLU A 90 -2.98 -0.55 8.41
CA GLU A 90 -2.16 -0.62 9.64
C GLU A 90 -1.10 0.49 9.71
N MET A 91 -0.40 0.76 8.60
CA MET A 91 0.58 1.84 8.53
C MET A 91 -0.06 3.22 8.74
N ALA A 92 -1.24 3.44 8.15
CA ALA A 92 -1.98 4.68 8.33
C ALA A 92 -2.47 4.83 9.78
N THR A 93 -3.05 3.79 10.36
CA THR A 93 -3.50 3.78 11.77
C THR A 93 -2.37 4.15 12.71
N LYS A 94 -1.20 3.50 12.57
CA LYS A 94 -0.03 3.79 13.39
C LYS A 94 0.47 5.23 13.23
N LEU A 95 0.42 5.76 12.01
CA LEU A 95 0.85 7.14 11.75
C LEU A 95 -0.11 8.15 12.39
N TRP A 96 -1.42 7.93 12.29
CA TRP A 96 -2.41 8.79 12.94
C TRP A 96 -2.33 8.73 14.46
N GLN A 97 -2.20 7.53 15.04
CA GLN A 97 -1.97 7.35 16.48
C GLN A 97 -0.71 8.10 16.93
N ARG A 98 0.39 7.96 16.18
CA ARG A 98 1.63 8.68 16.49
C ARG A 98 1.46 10.20 16.44
N MET A 99 0.73 10.72 15.45
CA MET A 99 0.46 12.16 15.34
C MET A 99 -0.38 12.66 16.53
N GLU A 100 -1.30 11.84 17.03
CA GLU A 100 -2.10 12.11 18.23
C GLU A 100 -1.24 12.09 19.50
N ASP A 101 -0.44 11.02 19.68
CA ASP A 101 0.43 10.81 20.85
C ASP A 101 1.50 11.89 20.98
N GLU A 102 2.11 12.30 19.87
CA GLU A 102 3.11 13.37 19.82
C GLU A 102 2.47 14.78 19.83
N GLY A 103 1.14 14.87 19.82
CA GLY A 103 0.41 16.13 19.95
C GLY A 103 0.60 17.09 18.77
N TRP A 104 0.71 16.57 17.55
CA TRP A 104 0.94 17.40 16.36
C TRP A 104 -0.23 18.36 16.13
N ASP A 105 0.05 19.65 15.96
CA ASP A 105 -0.99 20.66 15.70
C ASP A 105 -1.78 20.35 14.41
N GLN A 106 -1.11 19.77 13.41
CA GLN A 106 -1.73 19.36 12.16
C GLN A 106 -2.81 18.29 12.39
N TYR A 107 -2.62 17.39 13.35
CA TYR A 107 -3.62 16.38 13.69
C TYR A 107 -4.90 17.03 14.20
N ARG A 108 -4.78 18.00 15.12
CA ARG A 108 -5.92 18.72 15.69
C ARG A 108 -6.71 19.46 14.61
N VAL A 109 -6.02 20.17 13.72
CA VAL A 109 -6.64 20.88 12.59
C VAL A 109 -7.35 19.89 11.66
N LEU A 110 -6.70 18.78 11.30
CA LEU A 110 -7.29 17.77 10.41
C LEU A 110 -8.49 17.06 11.04
N LYS A 111 -8.46 16.81 12.35
CA LYS A 111 -9.57 16.21 13.11
C LYS A 111 -10.77 17.16 13.20
N ALA A 112 -10.54 18.42 13.53
CA ALA A 112 -11.61 19.44 13.53
C ALA A 112 -12.26 19.57 12.15
N LEU A 113 -11.47 19.65 11.08
CA LEU A 113 -11.98 19.66 9.70
C LEU A 113 -12.78 18.39 9.35
N HIS A 114 -12.38 17.24 9.91
CA HIS A 114 -13.10 15.98 9.73
C HIS A 114 -14.49 16.03 10.38
N GLU A 115 -14.56 16.53 11.62
CA GLU A 115 -15.79 16.65 12.42
C GLU A 115 -16.76 17.72 11.90
N GLU A 116 -16.25 18.86 11.42
CA GLU A 116 -17.08 19.99 10.95
C GLU A 116 -17.78 19.73 9.60
N THR A 117 -17.24 18.83 8.77
CA THR A 117 -17.73 18.63 7.40
C THR A 117 -17.92 17.15 7.01
N PRO A 118 -18.75 16.38 7.74
CA PRO A 118 -18.89 14.93 7.54
C PRO A 118 -19.44 14.57 6.15
N HIS A 119 -20.25 15.45 5.55
CA HIS A 119 -20.90 15.22 4.25
C HIS A 119 -20.06 15.67 3.03
N GLN A 120 -18.98 16.43 3.24
CA GLN A 120 -18.11 16.87 2.14
C GLN A 120 -17.02 15.84 1.86
N GLN A 121 -17.42 14.78 1.15
CA GLN A 121 -16.50 13.74 0.69
C GLN A 121 -16.28 13.83 -0.82
N TYR A 122 -15.01 13.89 -1.22
CA TYR A 122 -14.66 13.72 -2.62
C TYR A 122 -14.68 12.23 -2.97
N ALA A 123 -15.50 11.85 -3.95
CA ALA A 123 -15.63 10.45 -4.40
C ALA A 123 -14.29 9.80 -4.81
N TRP A 124 -13.32 10.62 -5.23
CA TRP A 124 -12.00 10.20 -5.71
C TRP A 124 -10.90 10.27 -4.64
N PHE A 125 -11.15 10.94 -3.51
CA PHE A 125 -10.24 10.99 -2.38
C PHE A 125 -11.03 10.89 -1.06
N PRO A 126 -11.41 9.65 -0.67
CA PRO A 126 -12.07 9.41 0.61
C PRO A 126 -11.20 9.93 1.74
N ARG A 127 -11.85 10.47 2.79
CA ARG A 127 -11.12 10.92 3.97
C ARG A 127 -10.47 9.72 4.66
N SER A 128 -9.21 9.87 5.00
CA SER A 128 -8.44 8.82 5.66
C SER A 128 -9.04 8.44 7.02
N LEU A 129 -9.41 9.42 7.85
CA LEU A 129 -9.98 9.19 9.18
C LEU A 129 -11.28 8.37 9.11
N LEU A 130 -12.17 8.69 8.15
CA LEU A 130 -13.38 7.90 7.90
C LEU A 130 -13.08 6.42 7.61
N ARG A 131 -12.07 6.15 6.78
CA ARG A 131 -11.65 4.79 6.43
C ARG A 131 -11.03 4.02 7.61
N LEU A 132 -10.61 4.73 8.67
CA LEU A 132 -10.15 4.11 9.91
C LEU A 132 -11.32 3.80 10.83
N GLU A 133 -12.35 4.63 10.85
CA GLU A 133 -13.61 4.41 11.58
C GLU A 133 -14.37 3.18 11.05
N ASP A 134 -14.31 2.92 9.74
CA ASP A 134 -14.88 1.73 9.08
C ASP A 134 -14.26 0.39 9.57
N GLY A 135 -13.16 0.44 10.34
CA GLY A 135 -12.44 -0.73 10.84
C GLY A 135 -11.48 -1.37 9.83
N GLN A 136 -10.96 -2.55 10.19
CA GLN A 136 -9.93 -3.22 9.39
C GLN A 136 -10.51 -3.74 8.05
N PRO A 137 -9.90 -3.37 6.90
CA PRO A 137 -10.45 -3.76 5.61
C PRO A 137 -10.21 -5.24 5.33
N GLU A 138 -11.17 -5.89 4.65
CA GLU A 138 -11.02 -7.27 4.21
C GLU A 138 -9.80 -7.46 3.28
N PRO A 139 -9.00 -8.53 3.46
CA PRO A 139 -7.81 -8.77 2.65
C PRO A 139 -8.13 -8.91 1.15
N ARG A 140 -7.41 -8.17 0.31
CA ARG A 140 -7.54 -8.28 -1.16
C ARG A 140 -6.33 -8.95 -1.75
N TYR A 141 -6.48 -10.22 -2.13
CA TYR A 141 -5.38 -10.99 -2.76
C TYR A 141 -5.41 -10.99 -4.30
N ARG A 142 -6.53 -10.58 -4.92
CA ARG A 142 -6.78 -10.66 -6.38
C ARG A 142 -6.78 -9.31 -7.11
#